data_AF-A0AA37HGW6-F1
#
_entry.id   AF-A0AA37HGW6-F1
#
_cell.length_a   1.000
_cell.length_b   1.000
_cell.length_c   1.000
_cell.angle_alpha   90.00
_cell.angle_beta   90.00
_cell.angle_gamma   90.00
#
_symmetry.space_group_name_H-M   'P 1'
#
loop_
_entity.id
_entity.type
_entity.pdbx_description
1 polymer ?
#
loop_
_entity_poly.entity_id
_entity_poly.type
_entity_poly.pdbx_seq_one_letter_code
_entity_poly.pdbx_strand_id
1 'polypeptide(L)' 'MARRVSYQIFDMPDGRFAVTVTIGADKTMVRTGFATQAEAGAWVEDLRDIMAALGAPVSLAFPEYPGSLPLNDVLAFIR' A
#
# COMPACT_ATOMS: atom_id res chain seq x y z
N MET A 1 -13.73 13.01 -12.93
CA MET A 1 -13.69 12.47 -11.56
C MET A 1 -12.23 12.28 -11.16
N ALA A 2 -11.81 12.77 -9.99
CA ALA A 2 -10.44 12.60 -9.52
C ALA A 2 -10.12 11.10 -9.39
N ARG A 3 -9.04 10.67 -10.03
CA ARG A 3 -8.62 9.27 -10.02
C ARG A 3 -8.05 8.99 -8.63
N ARG A 4 -8.77 8.22 -7.82
CA ARG A 4 -8.31 7.85 -6.48
C ARG A 4 -7.14 6.89 -6.63
N VAL A 5 -6.05 7.19 -5.93
CA VAL A 5 -4.88 6.32 -5.86
C VAL A 5 -4.76 5.87 -4.42
N SER A 6 -4.72 4.57 -4.24
CA SER A 6 -4.68 3.89 -2.95
C SER A 6 -3.37 3.12 -2.85
N TYR A 7 -2.69 3.14 -1.70
CA TYR A 7 -1.50 2.33 -1.49
C TYR A 7 -1.58 1.48 -0.21
N GLN A 8 -0.86 0.36 -0.20
CA GLN A 8 -0.74 -0.56 0.92
C GLN A 8 0.70 -1.06 1.02
N ILE A 9 1.24 -1.11 2.23
CA ILE A 9 2.57 -1.65 2.51
C ILE A 9 2.39 -2.99 3.24
N PHE A 10 3.03 -4.04 2.74
CA PHE A 10 3.02 -5.38 3.30
C PHE A 10 4.44 -5.80 3.67
N ASP A 11 4.62 -6.46 4.80
CA ASP A 11 5.82 -7.25 5.07
C ASP A 11 5.75 -8.57 4.29
N MET A 12 6.88 -8.98 3.73
CA MET A 12 7.05 -10.27 3.08
C MET A 12 7.83 -11.22 3.99
N PRO A 13 7.57 -12.54 3.90
CA PRO A 13 8.27 -13.55 4.70
C PRO A 13 9.80 -13.57 4.45
N ASP A 14 10.26 -12.99 3.34
CA ASP A 14 11.69 -12.74 3.04
C ASP A 14 12.34 -11.66 3.94
N GLY A 15 11.60 -11.06 4.89
CA GLY A 15 12.08 -9.94 5.71
C GLY A 15 12.16 -8.62 4.94
N ARG A 16 11.53 -8.55 3.76
CA ARG A 16 11.46 -7.38 2.89
C ARG A 16 10.06 -6.78 2.90
N PHE A 17 9.93 -5.55 2.45
CA PHE A 17 8.64 -4.89 2.30
C PHE A 17 8.22 -4.86 0.83
N ALA A 18 6.91 -4.88 0.62
CA ALA A 18 6.26 -4.70 -0.65
C ALA A 18 5.24 -3.57 -0.54
N VAL A 19 5.10 -2.78 -1.60
CA VAL A 19 4.08 -1.73 -1.69
C VAL A 19 3.19 -2.00 -2.89
N THR A 20 1.90 -2.14 -2.63
CA THR A 20 0.86 -2.27 -3.65
C THR A 20 0.17 -0.93 -3.82
N VAL A 21 0.08 -0.45 -5.06
CA VAL A 21 -0.55 0.82 -5.43
C VAL A 21 -1.67 0.54 -6.42
N THR A 22 -2.88 0.97 -6.10
CA THR A 22 -4.06 0.83 -6.94
C THR A 22 -4.51 2.21 -7.42
N ILE A 23 -4.48 2.42 -8.73
CA ILE A 23 -4.81 3.68 -9.42
C ILE A 23 -6.17 3.52 -10.12
N GLY A 24 -7.24 4.04 -9.51
CA GLY A 24 -8.61 3.82 -9.96
C GLY A 24 -9.05 2.35 -9.77
N ALA A 25 -10.03 1.89 -10.57
CA ALA A 25 -10.59 0.54 -10.43
C ALA A 25 -9.84 -0.58 -11.19
N ASP A 26 -8.87 -0.22 -12.03
CA ASP A 26 -8.35 -1.16 -13.05
C ASP A 26 -6.82 -1.34 -13.01
N LYS A 27 -6.08 -0.41 -12.40
CA LYS A 27 -4.61 -0.41 -12.48
C LYS A 27 -3.98 -0.63 -11.11
N THR A 28 -3.57 -1.86 -10.84
CA THR A 28 -2.78 -2.21 -9.65
C THR A 28 -1.31 -2.41 -10.04
N MET A 29 -0.40 -1.82 -9.29
CA MET A 29 1.04 -1.97 -9.42
C MET A 29 1.64 -2.41 -8.10
N VAL A 30 2.40 -3.49 -8.12
CA VAL A 30 3.10 -4.01 -6.93
C VAL A 30 4.58 -3.76 -7.11
N ARG A 31 5.19 -3.09 -6.13
CA ARG A 31 6.64 -2.92 -6.03
C ARG A 31 7.15 -3.69 -4.84
N THR A 32 7.99 -4.69 -5.09
CA THR A 32 8.61 -5.52 -4.05
C THR A 32 10.10 -5.18 -3.94
N GLY A 33 10.74 -5.66 -2.87
CA GLY A 33 12.19 -5.58 -2.71
C GLY A 33 12.68 -4.45 -1.82
N PHE A 34 11.80 -3.79 -1.07
CA PHE A 34 12.20 -2.78 -0.11
C PHE A 34 12.87 -3.45 1.10
N ALA A 35 14.02 -2.93 1.51
CA ALA A 35 14.75 -3.50 2.65
C ALA A 35 14.13 -3.11 4.00
N THR A 36 13.46 -1.95 4.06
CA THR A 36 12.87 -1.42 5.30
C THR A 36 11.54 -0.73 5.04
N GLN A 37 10.72 -0.62 6.09
CA GLN A 37 9.47 0.13 6.06
C GLN A 37 9.70 1.62 5.75
N ALA A 38 10.81 2.20 6.24
CA ALA A 38 11.18 3.58 5.96
C ALA A 38 11.45 3.83 4.47
N GLU A 39 12.12 2.88 3.80
CA GLU A 39 12.37 2.93 2.36
C GLU A 39 11.07 2.80 1.55
N ALA A 40 10.18 1.90 1.95
CA ALA A 40 8.84 1.78 1.37
C ALA A 40 8.01 3.06 1.56
N GLY A 41 8.06 3.67 2.74
CA GLY A 41 7.37 4.93 3.04
C GLY A 41 7.91 6.11 2.23
N ALA A 42 9.22 6.25 2.13
CA ALA A 42 9.85 7.29 1.30
C ALA A 42 9.45 7.16 -0.18
N TRP A 43 9.35 5.94 -0.69
CA TRP A 43 8.87 5.70 -2.05
C TRP A 43 7.40 6.09 -2.25
N VAL A 44 6.55 5.83 -1.26
CA VAL A 44 5.14 6.25 -1.31
C VAL A 44 5.02 7.77 -1.28
N GLU A 45 5.84 8.46 -0.49
CA GLU A 45 5.86 9.93 -0.43
C GLU A 45 6.31 10.53 -1.76
N ASP A 46 7.33 9.97 -2.42
CA ASP A 46 7.74 10.35 -3.78
C ASP A 46 6.60 10.14 -4.80
N LEU A 47 5.94 8.98 -4.74
CA LEU A 47 4.77 8.69 -5.55
C LEU A 47 3.64 9.70 -5.30
N ARG A 48 3.42 10.10 -4.05
CA ARG A 48 2.40 11.08 -3.67
C ARG A 48 2.69 12.44 -4.28
N ASP A 49 3.95 12.88 -4.30
CA ASP A 49 4.37 14.12 -4.93
C ASP A 49 4.11 14.11 -6.44
N ILE A 50 4.54 13.04 -7.12
CA ILE A 50 4.32 12.84 -8.57
C ILE A 50 2.83 12.86 -8.91
N MET A 51 2.02 12.13 -8.14
CA MET A 51 0.59 11.99 -8.41
C MET A 51 -0.20 13.24 -8.00
N ALA A 52 0.27 13.99 -6.99
CA ALA A 52 -0.25 15.32 -6.65
C ALA A 52 -0.03 16.31 -7.81
N ALA A 53 1.16 16.30 -8.43
CA ALA A 53 1.45 17.11 -9.61
C ALA A 53 0.54 16.76 -10.81
N LEU A 54 0.09 15.49 -10.90
CA LEU A 54 -0.84 15.00 -11.92
C LEU A 54 -2.33 15.26 -11.57
N GLY A 55 -2.62 15.89 -10.42
CA GLY A 55 -4.00 16.15 -9.96
C GLY A 55 -4.75 14.90 -9.49
N ALA A 56 -4.04 13.83 -9.16
CA ALA A 56 -4.57 12.56 -8.66
C ALA A 56 -4.01 12.26 -7.26
N PRO A 57 -4.50 12.92 -6.20
CA PRO A 57 -3.92 12.77 -4.86
C PRO A 57 -3.95 11.32 -4.39
N VAL A 58 -2.79 10.84 -3.94
CA VAL A 58 -2.62 9.51 -3.34
C VAL A 58 -3.13 9.54 -1.92
N SER A 59 -4.07 8.65 -1.62
CA SER A 59 -4.60 8.40 -0.29
C SER A 59 -4.07 7.05 0.20
N LEU A 60 -3.84 6.92 1.51
CA LEU A 60 -3.65 5.61 2.11
C LEU A 60 -4.88 4.77 1.76
N ALA A 61 -4.69 3.57 1.21
CA ALA A 61 -5.74 2.56 1.30
C ALA A 61 -5.77 2.19 2.78
N PHE A 62 -6.53 2.95 3.58
CA PHE A 62 -7.08 2.34 4.76
C PHE A 62 -7.74 1.07 4.23
N PRO A 63 -7.39 -0.13 4.73
CA PRO A 63 -8.39 -1.16 4.65
C PRO A 63 -9.62 -0.50 5.28
N GLU A 64 -10.67 -0.28 4.50
CA GLU A 64 -11.94 -0.74 5.02
C GLU A 64 -11.61 -2.16 5.44
N TYR A 65 -11.32 -2.36 6.72
CA TYR A 65 -11.33 -3.67 7.30
C TYR A 65 -12.74 -4.13 6.92
N PRO A 66 -12.94 -5.09 5.99
CA PRO A 66 -14.22 -5.76 5.99
C PRO A 66 -14.28 -6.31 7.41
N GLY A 67 -15.23 -5.85 8.22
CA GLY A 67 -15.32 -6.16 9.64
C GLY A 67 -15.63 -7.64 9.91
N SER A 68 -14.85 -8.56 9.34
CA SER A 68 -15.04 -10.01 9.34
C SER A 68 -13.75 -10.78 9.00
N LEU A 69 -12.56 -10.32 9.36
CA LEU A 69 -11.46 -11.28 9.55
C LEU A 69 -11.52 -11.76 11.01
N PRO A 70 -11.82 -13.05 11.26
CA PRO A 70 -11.82 -13.58 12.61
C PRO A 70 -10.44 -13.36 13.22
N LEU A 71 -10.41 -12.99 14.51
CA LEU A 71 -9.18 -12.67 15.26
C LEU A 71 -8.08 -13.74 15.14
N ASN A 72 -8.45 -14.97 14.76
CA ASN A 72 -7.57 -16.10 14.51
C ASN A 72 -6.61 -15.90 13.31
N ASP A 73 -7.02 -15.19 12.26
CA ASP A 73 -6.15 -14.91 11.11
C ASP A 73 -5.16 -13.77 11.38
N VAL A 74 -5.51 -12.84 12.26
CA VAL A 74 -4.59 -11.78 12.72
C VAL A 74 -3.42 -12.37 13.51
N LEU A 75 -3.66 -13.47 14.24
CA LEU A 75 -2.63 -14.18 14.98
C LEU A 75 -1.68 -15.00 14.10
N ALA A 76 -2.04 -15.28 12.84
CA ALA A 76 -1.15 -15.97 11.89
C ALA A 76 -0.04 -15.06 11.34
N PHE A 77 -0.21 -13.73 11.45
CA PHE A 77 0.81 -12.73 11.08
C PHE A 77 1.77 -12.40 12.23
N ILE A 78 1.53 -12.92 13.44
CA ILE A 78 2.40 -12.76 14.61
C ILE A 78 2.89 -14.14 15.07
N ARG A 79 3.49 -14.90 14.15
CA ARG A 79 4.27 -16.10 14.49
C ARG A 79 5.56 -16.18 13.70
#